data_AF-A0A2A7A7A1-F1
#
_entry.id   AF-A0A2A7A7A1-F1
#
_cell.length_a   1.000
_cell.length_b   1.000
_cell.length_c   1.000
_cell.angle_alpha   90.00
_cell.angle_beta   90.00
_cell.angle_gamma   90.00
#
_symmetry.space_group_name_H-M   'P 1'
#
loop_
_entity.id
_entity.type
_entity.pdbx_description
1 polymer ?
#
loop_
_entity_poly.entity_id
_entity_poly.type
_entity_poly.pdbx_seq_one_letter_code
_entity_poly.pdbx_strand_id
1 'polypeptide(L)'
;MISDNIKRLRENTGLSQAALARKLGVTRASVNAWEMELSAPTAQYLIALAQLFHTTTDDILGLESQEQIVLRGMNEQEKRLVYDLVAYIAERKEESTQSQK
;
A
#
# COMPACT_ATOMS: atom_id res chain seq x y z
N MET A 1 7.18 -4.12 -8.86
CA MET A 1 6.04 -3.43 -9.51
C MET A 1 4.74 -4.06 -9.00
N ILE A 2 3.56 -3.50 -9.33
CA ILE A 2 2.26 -4.02 -8.84
C ILE A 2 2.07 -5.51 -9.23
N SER A 3 2.45 -5.85 -10.46
CA SER A 3 2.50 -7.21 -11.01
C SER A 3 3.28 -8.19 -10.13
N ASP A 4 4.52 -7.82 -9.78
CA ASP A 4 5.39 -8.61 -8.91
C ASP A 4 4.79 -8.80 -7.52
N ASN A 5 4.17 -7.74 -6.97
CA ASN A 5 3.55 -7.79 -5.65
C ASN A 5 2.33 -8.71 -5.62
N ILE A 6 1.45 -8.63 -6.63
CA ILE A 6 0.29 -9.53 -6.76
C ILE A 6 0.76 -10.98 -6.86
N LYS A 7 1.77 -11.23 -7.72
CA LYS A 7 2.34 -12.56 -7.91
C LYS A 7 2.95 -13.11 -6.61
N ARG A 8 3.77 -12.30 -5.93
CA ARG A 8 4.39 -12.62 -4.64
C ARG A 8 3.34 -12.96 -3.58
N LEU A 9 2.34 -12.11 -3.40
CA LEU A 9 1.27 -12.33 -2.40
C LEU A 9 0.45 -13.59 -2.72
N ARG A 10 0.16 -13.83 -4.00
CA ARG A 10 -0.50 -15.07 -4.45
C ARG A 10 0.33 -16.31 -4.14
N GLU A 11 1.64 -16.27 -4.41
CA GLU A 11 2.55 -17.40 -4.20
C GLU A 11 2.77 -17.68 -2.71
N ASN A 12 2.89 -16.64 -1.88
CA ASN A 12 2.99 -16.76 -0.41
C ASN A 12 1.76 -17.41 0.23
N THR A 13 0.59 -17.30 -0.40
CA THR A 13 -0.65 -17.93 0.05
C THR A 13 -0.88 -19.32 -0.58
N GLY A 14 0.05 -19.82 -1.39
CA GLY A 14 -0.04 -21.12 -2.05
C GLY A 14 -1.13 -21.20 -3.12
N LEU A 15 -1.63 -20.06 -3.60
CA LEU A 15 -2.73 -20.02 -4.56
C LEU A 15 -2.21 -20.13 -6.00
N SER A 16 -2.89 -20.92 -6.83
CA SER A 16 -2.74 -20.81 -8.28
C SER A 16 -3.49 -19.58 -8.83
N GLN A 17 -3.12 -19.09 -10.01
CA GLN A 17 -3.85 -18.00 -10.68
C GLN A 17 -5.35 -18.31 -10.82
N ALA A 18 -5.69 -19.57 -11.12
CA ALA A 18 -7.08 -20.01 -11.21
C ALA A 18 -7.80 -20.03 -9.84
N ALA A 19 -7.09 -20.38 -8.76
CA ALA A 19 -7.64 -20.34 -7.41
C ALA A 19 -7.90 -18.90 -6.93
N LEU A 20 -6.95 -17.99 -7.20
CA LEU A 20 -7.11 -16.57 -6.91
C LEU A 20 -8.30 -15.98 -7.70
N ALA A 21 -8.37 -16.30 -9.00
CA ALA A 21 -9.46 -15.86 -9.86
C ALA A 21 -10.84 -16.28 -9.33
N ARG A 22 -10.99 -17.54 -8.91
CA ARG A 22 -12.22 -18.04 -8.29
C ARG A 22 -12.59 -17.30 -7.01
N LYS A 23 -11.61 -16.98 -6.16
CA LYS A 23 -11.85 -16.23 -4.90
C LYS A 23 -12.30 -14.80 -5.15
N LEU A 24 -11.83 -14.17 -6.23
CA LEU A 24 -12.14 -12.79 -6.58
C LEU A 24 -13.32 -12.65 -7.57
N GLY A 25 -13.91 -13.76 -8.03
CA GLY A 25 -14.99 -13.74 -9.01
C GLY A 25 -14.55 -13.26 -10.40
N VAL A 26 -13.27 -13.42 -10.76
CA VAL A 26 -12.71 -13.04 -12.06
C VAL A 26 -12.24 -14.25 -12.85
N THR A 27 -11.79 -14.02 -14.09
CA THR A 27 -11.21 -15.08 -14.91
C THR A 27 -9.73 -15.30 -14.57
N ARG A 28 -9.20 -16.51 -14.82
CA ARG A 28 -7.75 -16.76 -14.74
C ARG A 28 -6.96 -15.80 -15.64
N ALA A 29 -7.50 -15.47 -16.82
CA ALA A 29 -6.88 -14.55 -17.76
C ALA A 29 -6.72 -13.14 -17.17
N SER A 30 -7.69 -12.67 -16.39
CA SER A 30 -7.59 -11.39 -15.67
C SER A 30 -6.41 -11.39 -14.69
N VAL A 31 -6.29 -12.43 -13.86
CA VAL A 31 -5.17 -12.57 -12.92
C VAL A 31 -3.83 -12.65 -13.64
N ASN A 32 -3.76 -13.42 -14.73
CA ASN A 32 -2.55 -13.50 -15.55
C ASN A 32 -2.17 -12.14 -16.13
N ALA A 33 -3.14 -11.39 -16.67
CA ALA A 33 -2.91 -10.07 -17.22
C ALA A 33 -2.40 -9.08 -16.17
N TRP A 34 -2.84 -9.18 -14.91
CA TRP A 34 -2.30 -8.36 -13.81
C TRP A 34 -0.86 -8.73 -13.47
N GLU A 35 -0.54 -10.02 -13.41
CA GLU A 35 0.82 -10.51 -13.09
C GLU A 35 1.82 -10.32 -14.23
N MET A 36 1.35 -10.10 -15.46
CA MET A 36 2.16 -9.88 -16.67
C MET A 36 2.19 -8.41 -17.11
N GLU A 37 1.65 -7.48 -16.30
CA GLU A 37 1.58 -6.04 -16.63
C GLU A 37 0.77 -5.68 -17.89
N LEU A 38 -0.04 -6.61 -18.38
CA LEU A 38 -0.91 -6.38 -19.53
C LEU A 38 -2.14 -5.52 -19.15
N SER A 39 -2.50 -5.52 -17.86
CA SER A 39 -3.56 -4.67 -17.31
C SER A 39 -3.36 -4.47 -15.81
N ALA A 40 -4.05 -3.50 -15.23
CA ALA A 40 -4.06 -3.28 -13.78
C ALA A 40 -5.41 -3.71 -13.17
N PRO A 41 -5.43 -4.21 -11.92
CA PRO A 41 -6.68 -4.39 -11.18
C PRO A 41 -7.36 -3.04 -10.94
N THR A 42 -8.69 -3.01 -11.02
CA THR A 42 -9.45 -1.83 -10.63
C THR A 42 -9.38 -1.61 -9.11
N ALA A 43 -9.77 -0.42 -8.64
CA ALA A 43 -9.82 -0.11 -7.20
C ALA A 43 -10.62 -1.16 -6.39
N GLN A 44 -11.73 -1.67 -6.95
CA GLN A 44 -12.52 -2.72 -6.33
C GLN A 44 -11.70 -4.01 -6.10
N TYR A 45 -10.92 -4.44 -7.11
CA TYR A 45 -10.09 -5.63 -6.99
C TYR A 45 -8.86 -5.41 -6.12
N LEU A 46 -8.29 -4.19 -6.10
CA LEU A 46 -7.25 -3.82 -5.15
C LEU A 46 -7.72 -3.97 -3.70
N ILE A 47 -8.92 -3.48 -3.38
CA ILE A 47 -9.53 -3.65 -2.05
C ILE A 47 -9.74 -5.14 -1.73
N ALA A 48 -10.27 -5.91 -2.69
CA ALA A 48 -10.51 -7.34 -2.50
C ALA A 48 -9.20 -8.13 -2.31
N LEU A 49 -8.14 -7.80 -3.04
CA LEU A 49 -6.80 -8.38 -2.88
C LEU A 49 -6.22 -8.05 -1.52
N ALA A 50 -6.33 -6.78 -1.07
CA ALA A 50 -5.86 -6.34 0.23
C ALA A 50 -6.53 -7.11 1.37
N GLN A 51 -7.86 -7.29 1.29
CA GLN A 51 -8.61 -8.09 2.24
C GLN A 51 -8.23 -9.58 2.19
N LEU A 52 -8.10 -10.14 0.99
CA LEU A 52 -7.79 -11.56 0.81
C LEU A 52 -6.39 -11.93 1.30
N PHE A 53 -5.41 -11.05 1.10
CA PHE A 53 -4.02 -11.26 1.48
C PHE A 53 -3.67 -10.68 2.85
N HIS A 54 -4.64 -10.12 3.57
CA HIS A 54 -4.44 -9.47 4.87
C HIS A 54 -3.35 -8.40 4.85
N THR A 55 -3.35 -7.56 3.81
CA THR A 55 -2.39 -6.47 3.62
C THR A 55 -3.11 -5.15 3.27
N THR A 56 -2.36 -4.06 3.06
CA THR A 56 -2.88 -2.78 2.59
C THR A 56 -2.83 -2.68 1.07
N THR A 57 -3.62 -1.78 0.49
CA THR A 57 -3.49 -1.44 -0.93
C THR A 57 -2.10 -0.91 -1.26
N ASP A 58 -1.46 -0.20 -0.33
CA ASP A 58 -0.15 0.40 -0.49
C ASP A 58 0.94 -0.67 -0.69
N ASP A 59 0.90 -1.76 0.07
CA ASP A 59 1.81 -2.92 -0.11
C ASP A 59 1.61 -3.59 -1.48
N ILE A 60 0.37 -3.70 -1.96
CA ILE A 60 0.09 -4.22 -3.31
C ILE A 60 0.61 -3.28 -4.38
N LEU A 61 0.37 -1.97 -4.21
CA LEU A 61 0.79 -0.93 -5.14
C LEU A 61 2.32 -0.73 -5.15
N GLY A 62 3.03 -1.30 -4.17
CA GLY A 62 4.47 -1.10 -4.01
C GLY A 62 4.80 0.33 -3.61
N LEU A 63 3.86 1.02 -2.96
CA LEU A 63 4.14 2.28 -2.30
C LEU A 63 5.02 1.95 -1.10
N GLU A 64 6.21 2.55 -1.03
CA GLU A 64 7.06 2.41 0.14
C GLU A 64 6.22 2.73 1.38
N SER A 65 6.24 1.84 2.36
CA SER A 65 5.66 2.07 3.67
C SER A 65 6.44 3.20 4.32
N GLN A 66 6.03 4.43 4.03
CA GLN A 66 6.41 5.60 4.81
C GLN A 66 5.83 5.42 6.21
N GLU A 67 6.56 5.84 7.23
CA GLU A 67 6.00 5.92 8.57
C GLU A 67 4.80 6.88 8.55
N GLN A 68 3.61 6.36 8.85
CA GLN A 68 2.37 7.13 8.86
C GLN A 68 1.88 7.31 10.29
N ILE A 69 1.40 8.52 10.61
CA ILE A 69 0.73 8.80 11.87
C ILE A 69 -0.79 8.77 11.63
N VAL A 70 -1.49 7.81 12.24
CA VAL A 70 -2.95 7.69 12.11
C VAL A 70 -3.63 8.57 13.17
N LEU A 71 -4.30 9.64 12.73
CA LEU A 71 -4.99 10.60 13.61
C LEU A 71 -6.50 10.29 13.77
N ARG A 72 -6.91 9.04 13.57
CA ARG A 72 -8.34 8.65 13.63
C ARG A 72 -8.86 8.83 15.05
N GLY A 73 -10.01 9.50 15.20
CA GLY A 73 -10.65 9.75 16.50
C GLY A 73 -10.16 11.00 17.22
N MET A 74 -9.17 11.70 16.68
CA MET A 74 -8.69 12.98 17.22
C MET A 74 -9.60 14.13 16.76
N ASN A 75 -9.78 15.12 17.63
CA ASN A 75 -10.42 16.38 17.27
C ASN A 75 -9.43 17.32 16.56
N GLU A 76 -9.92 18.45 16.04
CA GLU A 76 -9.09 19.37 15.24
C GLU A 76 -7.96 20.03 16.03
N GLN A 77 -8.15 20.28 17.32
CA GLN A 77 -7.09 20.85 18.18
C GLN A 77 -5.98 19.82 18.41
N GLU A 78 -6.34 18.56 18.69
CA GLU A 78 -5.40 17.47 18.88
C GLU A 78 -4.58 17.20 17.61
N LYS A 79 -5.24 17.17 16.44
CA LYS A 79 -4.55 17.04 15.15
C LYS A 79 -3.58 18.19 14.91
N ARG A 80 -3.98 19.42 15.25
CA ARG A 80 -3.13 20.61 15.08
C ARG A 80 -1.83 20.50 15.85
N LEU A 81 -1.88 20.06 17.11
CA LEU A 81 -0.68 19.86 17.93
C LEU A 81 0.28 18.83 17.31
N VAL A 82 -0.25 17.73 16.76
CA VAL A 82 0.58 16.74 16.09
C VAL A 82 1.24 17.32 14.83
N TYR A 83 0.50 18.07 14.01
CA TYR A 83 1.08 18.74 12.84
C TYR A 83 2.17 19.73 13.20
N ASP A 84 1.94 20.57 14.22
CA ASP A 84 2.93 21.56 14.67
C ASP A 84 4.20 20.87 15.20
N LEU A 85 4.07 19.73 15.90
CA LEU A 85 5.23 18.94 16.36
C LEU A 85 6.01 18.33 15.19
N VAL A 86 5.31 17.75 14.21
CA VAL A 86 5.96 17.17 13.02
C VAL A 86 6.71 18.24 12.24
N ALA A 87 6.10 19.41 12.06
CA ALA A 87 6.74 20.56 11.40
C ALA A 87 8.01 21.01 12.15
N TYR A 88 7.91 21.19 13.47
CA TYR A 88 9.05 21.56 14.31
C TYR A 88 10.24 20.58 14.19
N ILE A 89 9.96 19.27 14.19
CA ILE A 89 11.00 18.24 14.06
C ILE A 89 11.62 18.27 12.66
N ALA A 90 10.82 18.46 11.62
CA ALA A 90 11.28 18.50 10.24
C ALA A 90 12.20 19.70 9.98
N GLU A 91 11.80 20.90 10.41
CA GLU A 91 12.59 22.13 10.28
C GLU A 91 13.95 22.01 10.97
N ARG A 92 13.98 21.44 12.18
CA ARG A 92 15.23 21.19 12.91
C ARG A 92 16.18 20.21 12.22
N LYS A 93 15.64 19.17 11.56
CA LYS A 93 16.48 18.24 10.79
C LYS A 93 17.15 18.96 9.62
N GLU A 94 16.44 19.84 8.93
CA GLU A 94 16.98 20.61 7.80
C GLU A 94 18.12 21.55 8.24
N GLU A 95 17.94 22.28 9.34
CA GLU A 95 18.96 23.17 9.92
C GLU A 95 20.24 22.41 10.33
N SER A 96 20.08 21.22 10.91
CA SER A 96 21.21 20.37 11.31
C SER A 96 21.97 19.76 10.13
N THR A 97 21.32 19.59 8.98
CA THR A 97 21.91 19.01 7.77
C THR A 97 22.66 20.07 6.94
N GLN A 98 22.28 21.35 7.05
CA GLN A 98 22.98 22.47 6.43
C GLN A 98 24.21 22.94 7.21
N SER A 99 24.25 22.78 8.54
CA SER A 99 25.42 23.15 9.36
C SER A 99 26.59 22.15 9.29
N GLN A 100 26.42 21.01 8.59
CA GLN A 100 27.47 20.00 8.39
C GLN A 100 28.03 19.98 6.95
N LYS A 101 27.58 20.88 6.06
CA LYS A 101 28.16 21.12 4.74
C LYS A 101 28.95 22.42 4.74
#